data_AF-A0A085BLP0-F1
#
_entry.id   AF-A0A085BLP0-F1
#
_cell.length_a   1.000
_cell.length_b   1.000
_cell.length_c   1.000
_cell.angle_alpha   90.00
_cell.angle_beta   90.00
_cell.angle_gamma   90.00
#
_symmetry.space_group_name_H-M   'P 1'
#
loop_
_entity.id
_entity.type
_entity.pdbx_description
1 polymer ?
#
loop_
_entity_poly.entity_id
_entity_poly.type
_entity_poly.pdbx_seq_one_letter_code
_entity_poly.pdbx_strand_id
1 'polypeptide(L)'
;MKTMKYEVLLVNDSSAGEMTEKCYEQPYNINNYREYIKEHNSFPLEKPPIWIKIYDDKEFNSLNDFVYSLQDFIINDKVKSILENHKLPNHDFVPAEIHRNERKILFNKLSKYKHYYWFNTISDYNDYVDFSKSEIKFTKDKKIIQLNINSILELYSLRNSNQKISNRINMLYKLYPNNQSKIQEIILHEDLFGVSWRAEKIVLNKNFDRSLDLFSLPIFSSRTYISQKLKENLIKENITDISFIKTGNNPDPKYLLNPELEISDLE
;
A
#
# COMPACT_ATOMS: atom_id res chain seq x y z
N MET A 1 23.56 3.83 21.82
CA MET A 1 23.15 4.08 20.42
C MET A 1 21.72 4.56 20.43
N LYS A 2 21.38 5.60 19.65
CA LYS A 2 19.99 6.06 19.53
C LYS A 2 19.22 4.99 18.75
N THR A 3 18.20 4.38 19.34
CA THR A 3 17.36 3.37 18.66
C THR A 3 16.86 3.98 17.36
N MET A 4 17.18 3.35 16.22
CA MET A 4 16.64 3.81 14.93
C MET A 4 15.12 3.68 14.97
N LYS A 5 14.44 4.78 14.67
CA LYS A 5 12.98 4.86 14.72
C LYS A 5 12.46 5.17 13.33
N TYR A 6 11.62 4.28 12.84
CA TYR A 6 10.82 4.53 11.65
C TYR A 6 9.54 5.27 12.04
N GLU A 7 9.04 6.07 11.12
CA GLU A 7 7.73 6.70 11.18
C GLU A 7 6.93 6.30 9.94
N VAL A 8 5.65 6.63 9.90
CA VAL A 8 4.81 6.41 8.72
C VAL A 8 4.80 7.68 7.88
N LEU A 9 5.12 7.52 6.59
CA LEU A 9 4.89 8.52 5.57
C LEU A 9 3.43 8.46 5.12
N LEU A 10 2.75 9.61 5.17
CA LEU A 10 1.42 9.80 4.62
C LEU A 10 1.51 10.80 3.46
N VAL A 11 0.82 10.50 2.38
CA VAL A 11 0.55 11.44 1.29
C VAL A 11 -0.84 11.99 1.53
N ASN A 12 -1.00 13.31 1.61
CA ASN A 12 -2.32 13.90 1.76
C ASN A 12 -3.03 13.94 0.40
N ASP A 13 -4.35 14.04 0.41
CA ASP A 13 -5.20 13.88 -0.77
C ASP A 13 -5.41 15.17 -1.57
N SER A 14 -4.70 16.27 -1.25
CA SER A 14 -4.93 17.57 -1.90
C SER A 14 -4.61 17.58 -3.40
N SER A 15 -3.91 16.56 -3.89
CA SER A 15 -3.58 16.28 -5.29
C SER A 15 -4.19 14.98 -5.82
N ALA A 16 -5.28 14.49 -5.21
CA ALA A 16 -5.83 13.17 -5.54
C ALA A 16 -6.21 13.01 -7.01
N GLY A 17 -5.79 11.88 -7.59
CA GLY A 17 -6.05 11.54 -8.98
C GLY A 17 -6.06 10.04 -9.24
N GLU A 18 -6.63 9.68 -10.38
CA GLU A 18 -6.77 8.30 -10.82
C GLU A 18 -6.03 8.07 -12.12
N MET A 19 -5.42 6.89 -12.26
CA MET A 19 -4.91 6.41 -13.54
C MET A 19 -6.09 6.29 -14.52
N THR A 20 -5.95 6.89 -15.70
CA THR A 20 -7.02 6.89 -16.71
C THR A 20 -7.19 5.52 -17.36
N GLU A 21 -8.37 5.25 -17.94
CA GLU A 21 -8.67 4.00 -18.66
C GLU A 21 -7.64 3.68 -19.75
N LYS A 22 -7.06 4.70 -20.39
CA LYS A 22 -6.02 4.55 -21.41
C LYS A 22 -4.81 3.75 -20.94
N CYS A 23 -4.50 3.81 -19.64
CA CYS A 23 -3.38 3.05 -19.05
C CYS A 23 -3.64 1.54 -19.07
N TYR A 24 -4.90 1.11 -19.20
CA TYR A 24 -5.35 -0.28 -19.21
C TYR A 24 -5.69 -0.80 -20.62
N GLU A 25 -6.01 0.10 -21.55
CA GLU A 25 -6.35 -0.23 -22.94
C GLU A 25 -5.14 -0.58 -23.81
N GLN A 26 -3.92 -0.32 -23.32
CA GLN A 26 -2.71 -0.63 -24.08
C GLN A 26 -2.44 -2.13 -24.14
N PRO A 27 -1.80 -2.62 -25.23
CA PRO A 27 -1.34 -4.02 -25.32
C PRO A 27 -0.44 -4.44 -24.16
N TYR A 28 0.45 -3.53 -23.73
CA TYR A 28 1.23 -3.66 -22.51
C TYR A 28 0.83 -2.55 -21.53
N ASN A 29 0.17 -2.95 -20.44
CA ASN A 29 -0.47 -2.05 -19.50
C ASN A 29 -0.04 -2.30 -18.05
N ILE A 30 -0.65 -1.56 -17.12
CA ILE A 30 -0.39 -1.64 -15.67
C ILE A 30 -0.57 -3.07 -15.13
N ASN A 31 -1.55 -3.83 -15.63
CA ASN A 31 -1.80 -5.19 -15.17
C ASN A 31 -0.65 -6.10 -15.57
N ASN A 32 -0.22 -6.05 -16.83
CA ASN A 32 0.94 -6.84 -17.29
C ASN A 32 2.20 -6.51 -16.48
N TYR A 33 2.41 -5.22 -16.20
CA TYR A 33 3.55 -4.75 -15.41
C TYR A 33 3.53 -5.30 -13.98
N ARG A 34 2.37 -5.22 -13.30
CA ARG A 34 2.20 -5.74 -11.93
C ARG A 34 2.26 -7.26 -11.86
N GLU A 35 1.69 -7.96 -12.84
CA GLU A 35 1.77 -9.43 -12.95
C GLU A 35 3.22 -9.89 -13.11
N TYR A 36 3.99 -9.25 -13.99
CA TYR A 36 5.41 -9.56 -14.17
C TYR A 36 6.18 -9.42 -12.85
N ILE A 37 6.01 -8.30 -12.14
CA ILE A 37 6.67 -8.06 -10.85
C ILE A 37 6.34 -9.16 -9.84
N LYS A 38 5.06 -9.54 -9.76
CA LYS A 38 4.60 -10.59 -8.85
C LYS A 38 5.21 -11.95 -9.19
N GLU A 39 5.33 -12.29 -10.46
CA GLU A 39 5.84 -13.59 -10.91
C GLU A 39 7.37 -13.70 -10.85
N HIS A 40 8.08 -12.61 -11.17
CA HIS A 40 9.53 -12.63 -11.37
C HIS A 40 10.29 -11.94 -10.23
N ASN A 41 9.58 -11.32 -9.28
CA ASN A 41 10.17 -10.52 -8.20
C ASN A 41 11.21 -9.50 -8.71
N SER A 42 10.95 -8.93 -9.89
CA SER A 42 11.84 -7.99 -10.60
C SER A 42 11.02 -7.09 -11.52
N PHE A 43 11.62 -6.00 -11.99
CA PHE A 43 10.94 -5.05 -12.87
C PHE A 43 11.16 -5.40 -14.34
N PRO A 44 10.11 -5.38 -15.17
CA PRO A 44 10.26 -5.59 -16.60
C PRO A 44 10.96 -4.38 -17.24
N LEU A 45 11.67 -4.64 -18.35
CA LEU A 45 12.33 -3.60 -19.14
C LEU A 45 11.32 -2.69 -19.83
N GLU A 46 10.24 -3.26 -20.38
CA GLU A 46 9.15 -2.52 -20.98
C GLU A 46 8.32 -1.82 -19.90
N LYS A 47 8.02 -0.54 -20.12
CA LYS A 47 7.31 0.33 -19.18
C LYS A 47 5.93 0.69 -19.74
N PRO A 48 4.84 0.48 -18.99
CA PRO A 48 3.51 0.88 -19.43
C PRO A 48 3.40 2.41 -19.41
N PRO A 49 2.55 3.01 -20.26
CA PRO A 49 2.25 4.42 -20.14
C PRO A 49 1.38 4.67 -18.90
N ILE A 50 1.77 5.67 -18.12
CA ILE A 50 1.06 6.09 -16.92
C ILE A 50 0.50 7.49 -17.12
N TRP A 51 -0.82 7.59 -17.13
CA TRP A 51 -1.56 8.85 -17.23
C TRP A 51 -2.48 8.98 -16.03
N ILE A 52 -2.21 9.94 -15.16
CA ILE A 52 -3.04 10.22 -13.99
C ILE A 52 -3.84 11.48 -14.23
N LYS A 53 -5.15 11.43 -14.01
CA LYS A 53 -6.01 12.61 -14.05
C LYS A 53 -6.36 13.02 -12.63
N ILE A 54 -5.92 14.22 -12.24
CA ILE A 54 -6.29 14.84 -10.97
C ILE A 54 -7.77 15.22 -11.01
N TYR A 55 -8.48 15.02 -9.89
CA TYR A 55 -9.89 15.38 -9.80
C TYR A 55 -10.10 16.90 -9.98
N ASP A 56 -11.21 17.28 -10.59
CA ASP A 56 -11.58 18.69 -10.80
C ASP A 56 -12.39 19.26 -9.63
N ASP A 57 -12.00 18.90 -8.41
CA ASP A 57 -12.53 19.46 -7.17
C ASP A 57 -11.51 20.42 -6.56
N LYS A 58 -11.97 21.54 -6.01
CA LYS A 58 -11.09 22.55 -5.41
C LYS A 58 -10.22 21.96 -4.30
N GLU A 59 -10.72 20.96 -3.57
CA GLU A 59 -10.01 20.33 -2.45
C GLU A 59 -8.88 19.39 -2.91
N PHE A 60 -9.02 18.78 -4.09
CA PHE A 60 -8.14 17.71 -4.58
C PHE A 60 -7.34 18.08 -5.84
N ASN A 61 -7.49 19.32 -6.35
CA ASN A 61 -6.91 19.78 -7.60
C ASN A 61 -5.58 20.52 -7.41
N SER A 62 -4.76 20.16 -6.43
CA SER A 62 -3.40 20.72 -6.27
C SER A 62 -2.39 19.97 -7.14
N LEU A 63 -1.35 20.67 -7.60
CA LEU A 63 -0.21 20.04 -8.26
C LEU A 63 0.96 20.06 -7.27
N ASN A 64 1.30 18.88 -6.74
CA ASN A 64 2.22 18.72 -5.63
C ASN A 64 3.39 17.79 -5.99
N ASP A 65 4.42 17.79 -5.13
CA ASP A 65 5.60 16.94 -5.29
C ASP A 65 5.27 15.44 -5.20
N PHE A 66 4.31 15.09 -4.34
CA PHE A 66 3.59 13.82 -4.34
C PHE A 66 2.18 14.03 -4.89
N VAL A 67 1.69 13.06 -5.67
CA VAL A 67 0.30 12.99 -6.13
C VAL A 67 -0.38 11.81 -5.45
N TYR A 68 -1.48 12.07 -4.74
CA TYR A 68 -2.21 11.01 -4.04
C TYR A 68 -2.92 10.08 -5.01
N SER A 69 -2.64 8.78 -4.88
CA SER A 69 -3.38 7.71 -5.52
C SER A 69 -3.51 6.56 -4.53
N LEU A 70 -4.66 5.86 -4.53
CA LEU A 70 -5.05 4.92 -3.47
C LEU A 70 -4.03 3.81 -3.16
N GLN A 71 -3.12 3.49 -4.08
CA GLN A 71 -2.13 2.43 -3.92
C GLN A 71 -0.75 2.76 -4.50
N ASP A 72 -0.56 3.96 -5.04
CA ASP A 72 0.57 4.26 -5.91
C ASP A 72 1.26 5.56 -5.48
N PHE A 73 2.58 5.50 -5.33
CA PHE A 73 3.38 6.71 -5.16
C PHE A 73 3.62 7.35 -6.50
N ILE A 74 2.97 8.47 -6.74
CA ILE A 74 3.26 9.33 -7.89
C ILE A 74 4.09 10.50 -7.39
N ILE A 75 5.27 10.67 -7.95
CA ILE A 75 6.27 11.63 -7.48
C ILE A 75 6.86 12.42 -8.64
N ASN A 76 7.34 13.64 -8.40
CA ASN A 76 8.05 14.41 -9.42
C ASN A 76 9.59 14.19 -9.42
N ASP A 77 10.29 14.84 -10.34
CA ASP A 77 11.77 14.81 -10.45
C ASP A 77 12.49 15.18 -9.15
N LYS A 78 11.94 16.12 -8.37
CA LYS A 78 12.55 16.60 -7.12
C LYS A 78 12.56 15.50 -6.06
N VAL A 79 11.42 14.85 -5.84
CA VAL A 79 11.31 13.73 -4.90
C VAL A 79 12.14 12.55 -5.38
N LYS A 80 12.08 12.22 -6.67
CA LYS A 80 12.90 11.16 -7.27
C LYS A 80 14.39 11.37 -6.98
N SER A 81 14.90 12.59 -7.18
CA SER A 81 16.30 12.93 -6.92
C SER A 81 16.68 12.74 -5.45
N ILE A 82 15.77 13.05 -4.51
CA ILE A 82 16.00 12.78 -3.08
C ILE A 82 16.05 11.27 -2.83
N LEU A 83 15.08 10.53 -3.36
CA LEU A 83 14.97 9.08 -3.20
C LEU A 83 16.20 8.33 -3.74
N GLU A 84 16.75 8.72 -4.89
CA GLU A 84 17.96 8.13 -5.48
C GLU A 84 19.21 8.24 -4.58
N ASN A 85 19.23 9.16 -3.61
CA ASN A 85 20.31 9.34 -2.64
C ASN A 85 20.13 8.54 -1.34
N HIS A 86 19.09 7.69 -1.27
CA HIS A 86 18.74 6.92 -0.10
C HIS A 86 18.75 5.42 -0.39
N LYS A 87 18.85 4.62 0.67
CA LYS A 87 18.82 3.16 0.53
C LYS A 87 17.37 2.71 0.47
N LEU A 88 16.89 2.38 -0.73
CA LEU A 88 15.52 1.96 -0.97
C LEU A 88 15.44 0.44 -1.22
N PRO A 89 14.23 -0.15 -1.17
CA PRO A 89 14.00 -1.50 -1.68
C PRO A 89 14.35 -1.56 -3.18
N ASN A 90 14.37 -2.76 -3.75
CA ASN A 90 14.40 -2.88 -5.20
C ASN A 90 13.20 -2.09 -5.77
N HIS A 91 13.46 -1.14 -6.68
CA HIS A 91 12.45 -0.19 -7.12
C HIS A 91 12.62 0.20 -8.58
N ASP A 92 11.58 0.82 -9.13
CA ASP A 92 11.59 1.39 -10.47
C ASP A 92 10.79 2.70 -10.51
N PHE A 93 11.22 3.62 -11.37
CA PHE A 93 10.57 4.90 -11.62
C PHE A 93 9.97 4.89 -13.03
N VAL A 94 8.71 4.48 -13.14
CA VAL A 94 8.00 4.43 -14.42
C VAL A 94 7.56 5.85 -14.80
N PRO A 95 7.97 6.42 -15.94
CA PRO A 95 7.55 7.77 -16.33
C PRO A 95 6.02 7.91 -16.37
N ALA A 96 5.53 9.01 -15.81
CA ALA A 96 4.12 9.33 -15.72
C ALA A 96 3.81 10.76 -16.21
N GLU A 97 2.61 10.95 -16.74
CA GLU A 97 2.07 12.25 -17.12
C GLU A 97 0.83 12.56 -16.26
N ILE A 98 0.82 13.75 -15.68
CA ILE A 98 -0.30 14.26 -14.89
C ILE A 98 -1.17 15.14 -15.76
N HIS A 99 -2.48 14.86 -15.75
CA HIS A 99 -3.51 15.58 -16.44
C HIS A 99 -4.35 16.33 -15.42
N ARG A 100 -4.42 17.66 -15.54
CA ARG A 100 -5.10 18.51 -14.57
C ARG A 100 -5.96 19.54 -15.29
N ASN A 101 -7.20 19.70 -14.83
CA ASN A 101 -8.07 20.77 -15.30
C ASN A 101 -7.64 22.09 -14.65
N GLU A 102 -7.16 23.02 -15.47
CA GLU A 102 -6.89 24.39 -15.06
C GLU A 102 -8.08 25.27 -15.42
N ARG A 103 -8.63 25.93 -14.41
CA ARG A 103 -9.63 26.98 -14.61
C ARG A 103 -8.95 28.23 -15.16
N LYS A 104 -9.24 28.59 -16.40
CA LYS A 104 -8.96 29.92 -16.94
C LYS A 104 -10.25 30.74 -16.98
N ILE A 105 -10.11 32.07 -17.00
CA ILE A 105 -11.22 33.04 -16.88
C ILE A 105 -12.39 32.75 -17.84
N LEU A 106 -12.16 32.12 -19.00
CA LEU A 106 -13.18 31.84 -20.02
C LEU A 106 -13.30 30.37 -20.46
N PHE A 107 -12.44 29.46 -19.98
CA PHE A 107 -12.47 28.05 -20.38
C PHE A 107 -11.65 27.16 -19.44
N ASN A 108 -12.07 25.89 -19.31
CA ASN A 108 -11.25 24.86 -18.67
C ASN A 108 -10.25 24.34 -19.70
N LYS A 109 -8.96 24.34 -19.33
CA LYS A 109 -7.90 23.71 -20.14
C LYS A 109 -7.42 22.46 -19.43
N LEU A 110 -7.41 21.32 -20.13
CA LEU A 110 -6.69 20.15 -19.65
C LEU A 110 -5.19 20.36 -19.90
N SER A 111 -4.45 20.65 -18.83
CA SER A 111 -3.00 20.77 -18.86
C SER A 111 -2.34 19.42 -18.60
N LYS A 112 -1.16 19.25 -19.19
CA LYS A 112 -0.34 18.04 -19.13
C LYS A 112 0.99 18.39 -18.49
N TYR A 113 1.36 17.68 -17.44
CA TYR A 113 2.60 17.85 -16.72
C TYR A 113 3.42 16.57 -16.85
N LYS A 114 4.55 16.69 -17.55
CA LYS A 114 5.58 15.67 -17.62
C LYS A 114 6.51 15.84 -16.42
N HIS A 115 7.47 14.94 -16.22
CA HIS A 115 8.38 14.93 -15.05
C HIS A 115 7.77 14.39 -13.76
N TYR A 116 6.81 13.46 -13.91
CA TYR A 116 6.33 12.63 -12.83
C TYR A 116 6.70 11.17 -13.08
N TYR A 117 6.69 10.38 -12.03
CA TYR A 117 7.00 8.97 -12.04
C TYR A 117 6.05 8.22 -11.13
N TRP A 118 5.60 7.07 -11.58
CA TRP A 118 5.04 6.05 -10.72
C TRP A 118 6.17 5.26 -10.08
N PHE A 119 6.40 5.55 -8.80
CA PHE A 119 7.42 4.92 -7.98
C PHE A 119 6.91 3.58 -7.45
N ASN A 120 7.46 2.51 -8.01
CA ASN A 120 7.15 1.14 -7.62
C ASN A 120 8.27 0.55 -6.79
N THR A 121 7.92 -0.15 -5.73
CA THR A 121 8.89 -0.89 -4.90
C THR A 121 8.48 -2.36 -4.80
N ILE A 122 9.48 -3.22 -4.81
CA ILE A 122 9.36 -4.62 -4.39
C ILE A 122 9.79 -4.63 -2.93
N SER A 123 8.80 -4.58 -2.05
CA SER A 123 8.98 -4.46 -0.60
C SER A 123 8.37 -5.67 0.10
N ASP A 124 9.01 -6.83 -0.04
CA ASP A 124 8.66 -8.02 0.73
C ASP A 124 9.67 -8.25 1.86
N TYR A 125 9.37 -7.64 3.00
CA TYR A 125 10.18 -7.76 4.22
C TYR A 125 9.49 -8.63 5.28
N ASN A 126 8.48 -9.40 4.88
CA ASN A 126 7.69 -10.18 5.83
C ASN A 126 8.49 -11.33 6.47
N ASP A 127 9.53 -11.84 5.79
CA ASP A 127 10.45 -12.85 6.33
C ASP A 127 11.26 -12.36 7.53
N TYR A 128 11.35 -11.03 7.71
CA TYR A 128 12.03 -10.44 8.85
C TYR A 128 11.11 -10.28 10.06
N VAL A 129 9.82 -10.61 9.97
CA VAL A 129 8.89 -10.48 11.09
C VAL A 129 9.12 -11.60 12.11
N ASP A 130 9.39 -11.22 13.36
CA ASP A 130 9.39 -12.11 14.51
C ASP A 130 7.95 -12.26 15.01
N PHE A 131 7.28 -13.31 14.54
CA PHE A 131 5.89 -13.61 14.89
C PHE A 131 5.70 -13.89 16.39
N SER A 132 6.73 -14.42 17.07
CA SER A 132 6.65 -14.73 18.50
C SER A 132 6.63 -13.49 19.39
N LYS A 133 7.20 -12.38 18.90
CA LYS A 133 7.23 -11.08 19.59
C LYS A 133 6.22 -10.07 19.06
N SER A 134 5.64 -10.34 17.90
CA SER A 134 4.61 -9.50 17.28
C SER A 134 3.23 -9.75 17.90
N GLU A 135 2.36 -8.74 17.85
CA GLU A 135 1.00 -8.83 18.39
C GLU A 135 0.00 -8.76 17.26
N ILE A 136 -0.63 -9.90 16.94
CA ILE A 136 -1.61 -10.04 15.86
C ILE A 136 -2.91 -10.58 16.45
N LYS A 137 -4.01 -9.83 16.26
CA LYS A 137 -5.36 -10.24 16.66
C LYS A 137 -6.08 -10.87 15.48
N PHE A 138 -6.73 -12.01 15.72
CA PHE A 138 -7.51 -12.74 14.72
C PHE A 138 -8.99 -12.66 15.05
N THR A 139 -9.84 -12.47 14.04
CA THR A 139 -11.29 -12.40 14.18
C THR A 139 -11.96 -13.31 13.16
N LYS A 140 -12.95 -14.09 13.60
CA LYS A 140 -13.81 -14.90 12.73
C LYS A 140 -15.25 -14.69 13.17
N ASP A 141 -16.15 -14.43 12.23
CA ASP A 141 -17.56 -14.12 12.52
C ASP A 141 -17.72 -13.07 13.65
N LYS A 142 -17.02 -11.95 13.53
CA LYS A 142 -17.02 -10.83 14.49
C LYS A 142 -16.54 -11.19 15.91
N LYS A 143 -16.01 -12.39 16.14
CA LYS A 143 -15.46 -12.85 17.42
C LYS A 143 -13.95 -12.93 17.34
N ILE A 144 -13.27 -12.44 18.37
CA ILE A 144 -11.84 -12.64 18.54
C ILE A 144 -11.59 -14.13 18.76
N ILE A 145 -10.65 -14.71 18.02
CA ILE A 145 -10.23 -16.10 18.15
C ILE A 145 -8.76 -16.18 18.57
N GLN A 146 -8.41 -17.26 19.26
CA GLN A 146 -7.03 -17.59 19.55
C GLN A 146 -6.47 -18.39 18.38
N LEU A 147 -5.48 -17.83 17.70
CA LEU A 147 -4.76 -18.48 16.62
C LEU A 147 -3.27 -18.17 16.79
N ASN A 148 -2.45 -19.21 16.90
CA ASN A 148 -1.01 -19.06 16.99
C ASN A 148 -0.45 -19.17 15.58
N ILE A 149 0.03 -18.06 15.04
CA ILE A 149 0.71 -18.00 13.74
C ILE A 149 2.18 -17.70 13.99
N ASN A 150 3.06 -18.60 13.56
CA ASN A 150 4.50 -18.52 13.84
C ASN A 150 5.34 -18.11 12.62
N SER A 151 4.71 -17.99 11.45
CA SER A 151 5.40 -17.67 10.20
C SER A 151 4.51 -16.93 9.21
N ILE A 152 5.15 -16.27 8.25
CA ILE A 152 4.45 -15.62 7.14
C ILE A 152 3.72 -16.62 6.24
N LEU A 153 4.27 -17.83 6.08
CA LEU A 153 3.67 -18.91 5.28
C LEU A 153 2.31 -19.37 5.85
N GLU A 154 2.18 -19.36 7.17
CA GLU A 154 0.91 -19.65 7.84
C GLU A 154 -0.13 -18.54 7.61
N LEU A 155 0.27 -17.26 7.65
CA LEU A 155 -0.62 -16.15 7.25
C LEU A 155 -1.04 -16.24 5.77
N TYR A 156 -0.12 -16.60 4.87
CA TYR A 156 -0.48 -16.81 3.46
C TYR A 156 -1.44 -17.98 3.29
N SER A 157 -1.27 -19.05 4.06
CA SER A 157 -2.20 -20.19 4.06
C SER A 157 -3.60 -19.78 4.54
N LEU A 158 -3.68 -18.90 5.54
CA LEU A 158 -4.93 -18.30 6.01
C LEU A 158 -5.58 -17.43 4.92
N ARG A 159 -4.79 -16.57 4.25
CA ARG A 159 -5.26 -15.76 3.11
C ARG A 159 -5.84 -16.62 1.99
N ASN A 160 -5.14 -17.70 1.62
CA ASN A 160 -5.59 -18.64 0.60
C ASN A 160 -6.88 -19.35 1.02
N SER A 161 -7.03 -19.67 2.31
CA SER A 161 -8.25 -20.28 2.85
C SER A 161 -9.44 -19.31 2.79
N ASN A 162 -9.23 -18.04 3.15
CA ASN A 162 -10.24 -16.99 2.99
C ASN A 162 -10.67 -16.80 1.53
N GLN A 163 -9.74 -16.92 0.59
CA GLN A 163 -10.07 -16.81 -0.84
C GLN A 163 -10.97 -17.97 -1.29
N LYS A 164 -10.74 -19.20 -0.83
CA LYS A 164 -11.62 -20.34 -1.09
C LYS A 164 -13.03 -20.11 -0.52
N ILE A 165 -13.14 -19.58 0.70
CA ILE A 165 -14.41 -19.20 1.32
C ILE A 165 -15.14 -18.15 0.47
N SER A 166 -14.46 -17.08 0.07
CA SER A 166 -15.03 -16.03 -0.78
C SER A 166 -15.55 -16.59 -2.11
N ASN A 167 -14.79 -17.49 -2.74
CA ASN A 167 -15.20 -18.16 -3.98
C ASN A 167 -16.46 -19.02 -3.77
N ARG A 168 -16.56 -19.75 -2.65
CA ARG A 168 -17.75 -20.54 -2.32
C ARG A 168 -18.97 -19.63 -2.13
N ILE A 169 -18.84 -18.53 -1.38
CA ILE A 169 -19.92 -17.56 -1.18
C ILE A 169 -20.38 -16.96 -2.52
N ASN A 170 -19.44 -16.54 -3.37
CA ASN A 170 -19.76 -16.01 -4.70
C ASN A 170 -20.51 -17.02 -5.56
N MET A 171 -20.19 -18.31 -5.44
CA MET A 171 -20.93 -19.38 -6.12
C MET A 171 -22.34 -19.56 -5.56
N LEU A 172 -22.55 -19.44 -4.25
CA LEU A 172 -23.89 -19.50 -3.64
C LEU A 172 -24.79 -18.37 -4.16
N TYR A 173 -24.25 -17.15 -4.29
CA TYR A 173 -24.98 -16.02 -4.88
C TYR A 173 -25.37 -16.25 -6.35
N LYS A 174 -24.58 -17.02 -7.10
CA LYS A 174 -24.92 -17.43 -8.47
C LYS A 174 -25.96 -18.55 -8.52
N LEU A 175 -25.89 -19.52 -7.61
CA LEU A 175 -26.80 -20.67 -7.56
C LEU A 175 -28.18 -20.32 -7.00
N TYR A 176 -28.26 -19.37 -6.07
CA TYR A 176 -29.48 -18.98 -5.39
C TYR A 176 -29.74 -17.47 -5.54
N PRO A 177 -29.92 -16.96 -6.78
CA PRO A 177 -30.13 -15.54 -7.02
C PRO A 177 -31.36 -15.07 -6.23
N ASN A 178 -31.22 -13.92 -5.56
CA ASN A 178 -32.26 -13.29 -4.73
C ASN A 178 -32.76 -14.11 -3.52
N ASN A 179 -32.15 -15.26 -3.17
CA ASN A 179 -32.52 -16.05 -1.99
C ASN A 179 -31.50 -15.89 -0.86
N GLN A 180 -31.47 -14.69 -0.27
CA GLN A 180 -30.51 -14.35 0.77
C GLN A 180 -30.63 -15.25 2.01
N SER A 181 -31.85 -15.63 2.42
CA SER A 181 -32.08 -16.48 3.59
C SER A 181 -31.41 -17.85 3.44
N LYS A 182 -31.57 -18.50 2.27
CA LYS A 182 -30.92 -19.78 1.98
C LYS A 182 -29.39 -19.67 1.94
N ILE A 183 -28.86 -18.58 1.38
CA ILE A 183 -27.42 -18.34 1.35
C ILE A 183 -26.87 -18.20 2.78
N GLN A 184 -27.56 -17.45 3.65
CA GLN A 184 -27.14 -17.29 5.04
C GLN A 184 -27.21 -18.60 5.84
N GLU A 185 -28.24 -19.42 5.61
CA GLU A 185 -28.33 -20.76 6.20
C GLU A 185 -27.12 -21.63 5.82
N ILE A 186 -26.74 -21.62 4.54
CA ILE A 186 -25.57 -22.37 4.06
C ILE A 186 -24.27 -21.79 4.65
N ILE A 187 -24.11 -20.47 4.71
CA ILE A 187 -22.92 -19.84 5.31
C ILE A 187 -22.75 -20.27 6.77
N LEU A 188 -23.84 -20.30 7.54
CA LEU A 188 -23.84 -20.74 8.93
C LEU A 188 -23.55 -22.24 9.06
N HIS A 189 -24.20 -23.06 8.24
CA HIS A 189 -24.06 -24.52 8.28
C HIS A 189 -22.66 -24.99 7.81
N GLU A 190 -22.11 -24.38 6.77
CA GLU A 190 -20.78 -24.70 6.22
C GLU A 190 -19.64 -23.91 6.89
N ASP A 191 -19.93 -23.06 7.89
CA ASP A 191 -18.96 -22.21 8.58
C ASP A 191 -18.09 -21.36 7.62
N LEU A 192 -18.75 -20.73 6.64
CA LEU A 192 -18.10 -19.93 5.58
C LEU A 192 -17.70 -18.54 6.08
N PHE A 193 -17.01 -18.47 7.21
CA PHE A 193 -16.50 -17.24 7.80
C PHE A 193 -14.99 -17.16 7.61
N GLY A 194 -14.54 -16.17 6.85
CA GLY A 194 -13.13 -15.85 6.74
C GLY A 194 -12.55 -15.38 8.08
N VAL A 195 -11.25 -15.60 8.25
CA VAL A 195 -10.50 -15.07 9.40
C VAL A 195 -9.82 -13.77 8.99
N SER A 196 -10.21 -12.65 9.58
CA SER A 196 -9.46 -11.42 9.46
C SER A 196 -8.36 -11.35 10.51
N TRP A 197 -7.28 -10.62 10.22
CA TRP A 197 -6.23 -10.35 11.18
C TRP A 197 -5.87 -8.87 11.20
N ARG A 198 -5.33 -8.44 12.32
CA ARG A 198 -4.86 -7.08 12.55
C ARG A 198 -3.60 -7.13 13.39
N ALA A 199 -2.51 -6.55 12.87
CA ALA A 199 -1.32 -6.31 13.66
C ALA A 199 -1.55 -5.08 14.56
N GLU A 200 -1.33 -5.24 15.86
CA GLU A 200 -1.20 -4.12 16.80
C GLU A 200 0.26 -3.72 16.92
N LYS A 201 1.17 -4.70 16.91
CA LYS A 201 2.63 -4.53 16.96
C LYS A 201 3.31 -5.51 16.00
N ILE A 202 4.32 -5.04 15.28
CA ILE A 202 5.19 -5.83 14.42
C ILE A 202 6.62 -5.67 14.92
N VAL A 203 7.27 -6.78 15.23
CA VAL A 203 8.68 -6.81 15.62
C VAL A 203 9.47 -7.39 14.45
N LEU A 204 10.41 -6.61 13.91
CA LEU A 204 11.38 -7.10 12.94
C LEU A 204 12.57 -7.72 13.69
N ASN A 205 13.06 -8.84 13.18
CA ASN A 205 14.19 -9.55 13.77
C ASN A 205 15.52 -8.83 13.49
N LYS A 206 16.60 -9.28 14.13
CA LYS A 206 17.92 -8.64 14.06
C LYS A 206 18.56 -8.68 12.65
N ASN A 207 18.07 -9.54 11.76
CA ASN A 207 18.58 -9.66 10.39
C ASN A 207 17.96 -8.64 9.44
N PHE A 208 16.94 -7.89 9.87
CA PHE A 208 16.37 -6.80 9.08
C PHE A 208 17.42 -5.70 8.83
N ASP A 209 17.50 -5.23 7.59
CA ASP A 209 18.42 -4.19 7.19
C ASP A 209 17.96 -2.81 7.68
N ARG A 210 18.48 -2.40 8.84
CA ARG A 210 18.15 -1.11 9.47
C ARG A 210 18.64 0.12 8.69
N SER A 211 19.48 -0.06 7.67
CA SER A 211 19.94 1.06 6.84
C SER A 211 18.94 1.43 5.75
N LEU A 212 17.87 0.65 5.59
CA LEU A 212 16.80 0.92 4.64
C LEU A 212 16.04 2.20 5.02
N ASP A 213 15.87 3.11 4.08
CA ASP A 213 15.29 4.43 4.32
C ASP A 213 13.76 4.47 4.08
N LEU A 214 13.22 3.48 3.36
CA LEU A 214 11.80 3.39 3.02
C LEU A 214 11.38 1.92 2.82
N PHE A 215 10.24 1.50 3.35
CA PHE A 215 9.66 0.17 3.05
C PHE A 215 8.19 0.05 3.46
N SER A 216 7.55 -1.05 3.12
CA SER A 216 6.19 -1.39 3.55
C SER A 216 6.07 -2.87 3.95
N LEU A 217 5.00 -3.19 4.67
CA LEU A 217 4.62 -4.56 5.05
C LEU A 217 3.15 -4.83 4.67
N PRO A 218 2.85 -5.04 3.37
CA PRO A 218 1.50 -4.97 2.83
C PRO A 218 0.49 -5.99 3.40
N ILE A 219 0.96 -7.11 3.96
CA ILE A 219 0.08 -8.11 4.59
C ILE A 219 -0.51 -7.62 5.92
N PHE A 220 0.12 -6.63 6.56
CA PHE A 220 -0.29 -6.09 7.85
C PHE A 220 -0.88 -4.68 7.73
N SER A 221 -0.37 -3.87 6.80
CA SER A 221 -0.84 -2.49 6.60
C SER A 221 -0.43 -1.95 5.22
N SER A 222 -1.20 -1.00 4.70
CA SER A 222 -0.82 -0.16 3.55
C SER A 222 0.18 0.95 3.89
N ARG A 223 0.70 1.00 5.13
CA ARG A 223 1.67 2.03 5.54
C ARG A 223 3.01 1.84 4.84
N THR A 224 3.63 2.99 4.57
CA THR A 224 5.04 3.09 4.19
C THR A 224 5.82 3.65 5.36
N TYR A 225 6.78 2.87 5.85
CA TYR A 225 7.71 3.24 6.89
C TYR A 225 8.89 4.01 6.29
N ILE A 226 9.28 5.09 6.96
CA ILE A 226 10.34 6.01 6.51
C ILE A 226 11.35 6.23 7.63
N SER A 227 12.64 6.23 7.28
CA SER A 227 13.71 6.53 8.23
C SER A 227 13.72 8.01 8.61
N GLN A 228 14.31 8.32 9.75
CA GLN A 228 14.52 9.72 10.17
C GLN A 228 15.36 10.50 9.14
N LYS A 229 16.37 9.87 8.54
CA LYS A 229 17.25 10.50 7.55
C LYS A 229 16.48 10.95 6.30
N LEU A 230 15.69 10.05 5.71
CA LEU A 230 14.90 10.40 4.52
C LEU A 230 13.83 11.45 4.85
N LYS A 231 13.16 11.32 6.00
CA LYS A 231 12.21 12.33 6.49
C LYS A 231 12.84 13.72 6.58
N GLU A 232 14.00 13.83 7.22
CA GLU A 232 14.70 15.11 7.39
C GLU A 232 15.06 15.74 6.05
N ASN A 233 15.47 14.95 5.07
CA ASN A 233 15.77 15.43 3.72
C ASN A 233 14.50 15.91 2.98
N LEU A 234 13.39 15.18 3.07
CA LEU A 234 12.12 15.62 2.49
C LEU A 234 11.63 16.94 3.12
N ILE A 235 11.78 17.10 4.43
CA ILE A 235 11.42 18.34 5.13
C ILE A 235 12.35 19.49 4.71
N LYS A 236 13.67 19.25 4.70
CA LYS A 236 14.68 20.26 4.33
C LYS A 236 14.45 20.80 2.91
N GLU A 237 14.09 19.93 1.98
CA GLU A 237 13.81 20.30 0.59
C GLU A 237 12.40 20.88 0.39
N ASN A 238 11.61 21.05 1.46
CA ASN A 238 10.24 21.56 1.42
C ASN A 238 9.35 20.74 0.46
N ILE A 239 9.38 19.42 0.57
CA ILE A 239 8.51 18.53 -0.21
C ILE A 239 7.05 18.71 0.23
N THR A 240 6.16 18.91 -0.74
CA THR A 240 4.74 19.20 -0.47
C THR A 240 3.86 17.95 -0.38
N ASP A 241 2.69 18.13 0.23
CA ASP A 241 1.59 17.15 0.29
C ASP A 241 1.90 15.84 1.02
N ILE A 242 2.82 15.89 1.96
CA ILE A 242 3.17 14.77 2.83
C ILE A 242 3.04 15.15 4.30
N SER A 243 2.80 14.15 5.14
CA SER A 243 2.85 14.26 6.58
C SER A 243 3.45 13.00 7.19
N PHE A 244 3.85 13.09 8.47
CA PHE A 244 4.53 12.02 9.18
C PHE A 244 3.84 11.75 10.49
N ILE A 245 3.58 10.48 10.80
CA ILE A 245 3.04 10.05 12.09
C ILE A 245 3.91 8.96 12.69
N LYS A 246 3.93 8.87 14.03
CA LYS A 246 4.58 7.75 14.71
C LYS A 246 3.88 6.45 14.35
N THR A 247 4.64 5.36 14.30
CA THR A 247 4.08 4.01 14.29
C THR A 247 3.30 3.76 15.57
N GLY A 248 2.32 2.87 15.52
CA GLY A 248 1.41 2.64 16.64
C GLY A 248 0.27 3.66 16.68
N ASN A 249 -0.69 3.46 17.58
CA ASN A 249 -2.02 4.07 17.52
C ASN A 249 -2.75 3.68 16.23
N ASN A 250 -3.40 2.52 16.26
CA ASN A 250 -4.36 2.11 15.25
C ASN A 250 -5.68 2.88 15.47
N PRO A 251 -5.97 3.99 14.75
CA PRO A 251 -7.28 4.62 14.81
C PRO A 251 -8.35 3.61 14.38
N ASP A 252 -9.60 3.81 14.84
CA ASP A 252 -10.80 2.98 14.66
C ASP A 252 -10.63 1.69 13.81
N PRO A 253 -10.98 0.49 14.35
CA PRO A 253 -10.84 -0.81 13.69
C PRO A 253 -11.36 -0.95 12.26
N LYS A 254 -12.14 0.01 11.73
CA LYS A 254 -12.75 -0.09 10.41
C LYS A 254 -11.89 0.38 9.23
N TYR A 255 -10.91 1.28 9.40
CA TYR A 255 -10.41 2.00 8.19
C TYR A 255 -8.88 2.11 8.01
N LEU A 256 -8.05 2.21 9.06
CA LEU A 256 -6.62 2.54 8.86
C LEU A 256 -5.71 1.85 9.89
N LEU A 257 -4.96 0.83 9.46
CA LEU A 257 -3.98 0.14 10.31
C LEU A 257 -2.65 0.89 10.33
N ASN A 258 -2.18 1.26 11.51
CA ASN A 258 -0.86 1.79 11.84
C ASN A 258 -0.27 0.99 13.03
N PRO A 259 0.21 -0.24 12.79
CA PRO A 259 0.81 -1.04 13.86
C PRO A 259 2.05 -0.35 14.42
N GLU A 260 2.32 -0.59 15.70
CA GLU A 260 3.63 -0.27 16.27
C GLU A 260 4.71 -1.10 15.55
N LEU A 261 5.86 -0.48 15.28
CA LEU A 261 6.98 -1.13 14.61
C LEU A 261 8.20 -1.05 15.52
N GLU A 262 8.76 -2.22 15.80
CA GLU A 262 10.00 -2.37 16.57
C GLU A 262 11.01 -3.20 15.78
N ILE A 263 12.28 -3.04 16.11
CA ILE A 263 13.36 -3.88 15.56
C ILE A 263 14.09 -4.45 16.77
N SER A 264 14.11 -5.79 16.88
CA SER A 264 14.81 -6.50 17.95
C SER A 264 16.25 -6.03 18.06
N ASP A 265 16.76 -5.79 19.27
CA ASP A 265 18.16 -5.39 19.45
C ASP A 265 19.13 -6.49 18.98
N LEU A 266 20.35 -6.06 18.64
CA LEU A 266 21.48 -6.96 18.51
C LEU A 266 21.88 -7.32 19.95
N GLU A 267 21.52 -8.53 20.39
CA GLU A 267 22.16 -9.15 21.57
C GLU A 267 23.68 -9.27 21.37
#